data_AF-A0A2V6ZFC4-F1
#
_entry.id   AF-A0A2V6ZFC4-F1
#
_cell.length_a   1.000
_cell.length_b   1.000
_cell.length_c   1.000
_cell.angle_alpha   90.00
_cell.angle_beta   90.00
_cell.angle_gamma   90.00
#
_symmetry.space_group_name_H-M   'P 1'
#
loop_
_entity.id
_entity.type
_entity.pdbx_description
1 polymer ?
#
loop_
_entity_poly.entity_id
_entity_poly.type
_entity_poly.pdbx_seq_one_letter_code
_entity_poly.pdbx_strand_id
1 'polypeptide(L)' 'DNFMWGNDYPHHEGTWPHSAEAIERTMGHLSDAGRAKVLGLNAARLFGFTVRD' A
#
# COMPACT_ATOMS: atom_id res chain seq x y z
N ASP A 1 6.25 -11.51 1.11
CA ASP A 1 5.93 -10.97 2.45
C ASP A 1 6.75 -9.74 2.89
N ASN A 2 7.65 -9.19 2.05
CA ASN A 2 8.48 -8.03 2.41
C ASN A 2 8.24 -6.80 1.52
N PHE A 3 7.08 -6.73 0.86
CA PHE A 3 6.68 -5.59 0.04
C PHE A 3 5.73 -4.67 0.83
N MET A 4 5.94 -3.36 0.70
CA MET A 4 5.08 -2.30 1.26
C MET A 4 4.91 -1.23 0.20
N TRP A 5 3.71 -0.65 0.13
CA TRP A 5 3.42 0.47 -0.77
C TRP A 5 3.55 1.81 -0.04
N GLY A 6 3.98 2.84 -0.76
CA GLY A 6 3.99 4.22 -0.30
C GLY A 6 3.67 5.15 -1.46
N ASN A 7 3.02 6.27 -1.17
CA ASN A 7 2.66 7.26 -2.20
C ASN A 7 3.76 8.26 -2.51
N ASP A 8 4.81 8.31 -1.69
CA ASP A 8 5.96 9.21 -1.77
C ASP A 8 5.60 10.71 -1.88
N TYR A 9 4.56 11.15 -1.18
CA TYR A 9 4.23 12.57 -1.10
C TYR A 9 5.31 13.36 -0.32
N PRO A 10 5.71 14.58 -0.76
CA PRO A 10 5.22 15.36 -1.89
C PRO A 10 6.08 15.26 -3.16
N HIS A 11 6.85 14.18 -3.31
CA HIS A 11 7.78 14.07 -4.41
C HIS A 11 7.07 13.89 -5.77
N HIS A 12 7.73 14.33 -6.83
CA HIS A 12 7.18 14.34 -8.20
C HIS A 12 6.96 12.94 -8.79
N GLU A 13 7.76 11.96 -8.35
CA GLU A 13 7.67 10.55 -8.68
C GLU A 13 6.54 9.83 -7.92
N GLY A 14 5.99 10.49 -6.89
CA GLY A 14 4.92 9.98 -6.07
C GLY A 14 3.59 9.86 -6.81
N THR A 15 2.59 9.31 -6.13
CA THR A 15 1.26 9.05 -6.71
C THR A 15 0.17 10.00 -6.24
N TRP A 16 0.45 10.87 -5.26
CA TRP A 16 -0.53 11.86 -4.80
C TRP A 16 -0.81 12.91 -5.89
N PRO A 17 -2.07 13.34 -6.13
CA PRO A 17 -3.30 12.98 -5.42
C PRO A 17 -4.06 11.75 -5.95
N HIS A 18 -3.52 11.07 -6.96
CA HIS A 18 -4.16 9.96 -7.68
C HIS A 18 -3.70 8.57 -7.19
N SER A 19 -3.48 8.43 -5.88
CA SER A 19 -2.95 7.19 -5.30
C SER A 19 -3.91 6.02 -5.48
N ALA A 20 -5.22 6.24 -5.39
CA ALA A 20 -6.21 5.18 -5.55
C ALA A 20 -6.16 4.59 -6.97
N GLU A 21 -6.13 5.44 -7.98
CA GLU A 21 -6.05 5.06 -9.39
C GLU A 21 -4.74 4.35 -9.72
N ALA A 22 -3.62 4.78 -9.10
CA ALA A 22 -2.34 4.10 -9.22
C ALA A 22 -2.37 2.68 -8.62
N ILE A 23 -3.01 2.51 -7.46
CA ILE A 23 -3.18 1.19 -6.84
C ILE A 23 -4.05 0.29 -7.72
N GLU A 24 -5.21 0.74 -8.21
CA GLU A 24 -6.08 -0.10 -9.05
C GLU A 24 -5.37 -0.56 -10.33
N ARG A 25 -4.65 0.34 -10.99
CA ARG A 25 -3.89 0.02 -12.21
C ARG A 25 -2.79 -1.02 -11.98
N THR A 26 -2.15 -0.99 -10.81
CA THR A 26 -0.92 -1.78 -10.57
C THR A 26 -1.15 -3.03 -9.74
N MET A 27 -2.24 -3.10 -8.95
CA MET A 27 -2.47 -4.17 -7.97
C MET A 27 -3.77 -4.94 -8.18
N GLY A 28 -4.56 -4.65 -9.24
CA GLY A 28 -5.82 -5.35 -9.51
C GLY A 28 -5.70 -6.86 -9.76
N HIS A 29 -4.49 -7.36 -10.01
CA HIS A 29 -4.19 -8.79 -10.18
C HIS A 29 -3.88 -9.52 -8.86
N LEU A 30 -3.71 -8.79 -7.75
CA LEU A 30 -3.46 -9.38 -6.44
C LEU A 30 -4.76 -9.87 -5.81
N SER A 31 -4.69 -10.95 -5.05
CA SER A 31 -5.79 -11.34 -4.16
C SER A 31 -5.99 -10.29 -3.06
N ASP A 32 -7.19 -10.21 -2.49
CA ASP A 32 -7.50 -9.27 -1.40
C ASP A 32 -6.52 -9.41 -0.23
N ALA A 33 -6.19 -10.65 0.16
CA ALA A 33 -5.21 -10.92 1.21
C ALA A 33 -3.80 -10.43 0.85
N GLY A 34 -3.38 -10.60 -0.41
CA GLY A 34 -2.08 -10.12 -0.88
C GLY A 34 -2.03 -8.59 -0.94
N ARG A 35 -3.09 -7.96 -1.45
CA ARG A 35 -3.24 -6.52 -1.55
C ARG A 35 -3.26 -5.86 -0.16
N ALA A 36 -3.97 -6.44 0.80
CA ALA A 36 -3.98 -5.97 2.20
C ALA A 36 -2.58 -6.01 2.84
N LYS A 37 -1.81 -7.08 2.58
CA LYS A 37 -0.42 -7.17 3.05
C LYS A 37 0.45 -6.04 2.53
N VAL A 38 0.39 -5.77 1.22
CA VAL A 38 1.21 -4.74 0.55
C VAL A 38 0.79 -3.33 0.95
N LEU A 39 -0.52 -3.07 1.04
CA LEU A 39 -1.05 -1.74 1.32
C LEU A 39 -0.98 -1.34 2.80
N GLY A 40 -0.87 -2.29 3.74
CA GLY A 40 -0.87 -1.93 5.15
C GLY A 40 -0.34 -2.98 6.12
N LEU A 41 -0.70 -4.26 6.00
CA LEU A 41 -0.41 -5.22 7.08
C LEU A 41 1.09 -5.49 7.27
N ASN A 42 1.90 -5.47 6.20
CA ASN A 42 3.35 -5.59 6.33
C ASN A 42 3.96 -4.39 7.05
N ALA A 43 3.50 -3.18 6.75
CA ALA A 43 3.93 -1.97 7.43
C ALA A 43 3.49 -1.97 8.89
N ALA A 44 2.25 -2.38 9.18
CA ALA A 44 1.74 -2.50 10.54
C ALA A 44 2.59 -3.47 11.39
N ARG A 45 2.93 -4.65 10.83
CA ARG A 45 3.83 -5.61 11.49
C ARG A 45 5.23 -5.03 11.73
N LEU A 46 5.80 -4.33 10.75
CA LEU A 46 7.17 -3.81 10.84
C LEU A 46 7.29 -2.63 11.81
N PHE A 47 6.34 -1.71 11.78
CA PHE A 47 6.35 -0.48 12.56
C PHE A 47 5.55 -0.56 13.87
N GLY A 48 4.90 -1.69 14.16
CA GLY A 48 4.15 -1.91 15.39
C GLY A 48 2.81 -1.18 15.43
N PHE A 49 2.17 -0.93 14.28
CA PHE A 49 0.84 -0.31 14.25
C PHE A 49 -0.26 -1.32 14.61
N THR A 50 -1.22 -0.89 15.42
CA THR A 50 -2.45 -1.65 15.65
C THR A 50 -3.36 -1.53 14.43
N VAL A 51 -3.70 -2.67 13.82
CA VAL A 51 -4.75 -2.77 12.81
C VAL A 51 -6.07 -2.99 13.53
N ARG A 52 -7.06 -2.13 13.26
CA ARG A 52 -8.42 -2.28 13.79
C ARG A 52 -9.27 -2.99 12.75
N ASP A 53 -10.26 -3.74 13.24
CA ASP A 53 -11.29 -4.37 12.42
C ASP A 53 -12.18 -3.33 11.71
#